data_AF-A0A5B8NQV1-F1
#
_entry.id   AF-A0A5B8NQV1-F1
#
_cell.length_a   1.000
_cell.length_b   1.000
_cell.length_c   1.000
_cell.angle_alpha   90.00
_cell.angle_beta   90.00
_cell.angle_gamma   90.00
#
_symmetry.space_group_name_H-M   'P 1'
#
loop_
_entity.id
_entity.type
_entity.pdbx_description
1 polymer ?
#
loop_
_entity_poly.entity_id
_entity_poly.type
_entity_poly.pdbx_seq_one_letter_code
_entity_poly.pdbx_strand_id
1 'polypeptide(L)'
;MVLTTERTTTLQALHTQYVEATKQNYPDAYLFSLEEIMANVAENAKPSDDINALTTSVLEAMIYTSSNTVQEMIERAEADFIHRYQEMTPQQQKVCNQYRLKFR
;
A
#
# COMPACT_ATOMS: atom_id res chain seq x y z
N MET A 1 26.99 4.97 3.00
CA MET A 1 26.01 4.46 3.96
C MET A 1 26.14 2.95 3.95
N VAL A 2 26.65 2.33 5.03
CA VAL A 2 26.91 0.88 5.07
C VAL A 2 25.59 0.18 5.40
N LEU A 3 25.00 -0.50 4.42
CA LEU A 3 23.84 -1.37 4.63
C LEU A 3 24.25 -2.51 5.56
N THR A 4 23.53 -2.70 6.66
CA THR A 4 23.69 -3.91 7.46
C THR A 4 23.04 -5.07 6.70
N THR A 5 23.72 -6.21 6.60
CA THR A 5 23.27 -7.40 5.84
C THR A 5 21.84 -7.82 6.18
N GLU A 6 21.46 -7.65 7.45
CA GLU A 6 20.13 -7.97 7.98
C GLU A 6 19.01 -7.10 7.37
N ARG A 7 19.24 -5.79 7.20
CA ARG A 7 18.24 -4.87 6.63
C ARG A 7 18.00 -5.10 5.14
N THR A 8 19.08 -5.39 4.40
CA THR A 8 18.96 -5.80 2.99
C THR A 8 18.16 -7.09 2.87
N THR A 9 18.33 -8.02 3.82
CA THR A 9 17.60 -9.29 3.83
C THR A 9 16.10 -9.08 4.06
N THR A 10 15.70 -8.15 4.95
CA THR A 10 14.29 -7.83 5.18
C THR A 10 13.61 -7.25 3.94
N LEU A 11 14.23 -6.27 3.27
CA LEU A 11 13.67 -5.65 2.07
C LEU A 11 13.55 -6.66 0.92
N GLN A 12 14.55 -7.55 0.77
CA GLN A 12 14.50 -8.63 -0.22
C GLN A 12 13.33 -9.60 0.06
N ALA A 13 13.11 -9.95 1.32
CA ALA A 13 12.03 -10.83 1.73
C ALA A 13 10.65 -10.21 1.48
N LEU A 14 10.47 -8.93 1.79
CA LEU A 14 9.23 -8.20 1.49
C LEU A 14 9.00 -8.05 -0.02
N HIS A 15 10.05 -7.76 -0.78
CA HIS A 15 9.96 -7.70 -2.24
C HIS A 15 9.53 -9.05 -2.84
N THR A 16 10.06 -10.16 -2.32
CA THR A 16 9.67 -11.51 -2.75
C THR A 16 8.18 -11.75 -2.49
N GLN A 17 7.67 -11.41 -1.30
CA GLN A 17 6.24 -11.51 -0.97
C GLN A 17 5.37 -10.67 -1.91
N TYR A 18 5.80 -9.44 -2.22
CA TYR A 18 5.11 -8.57 -3.18
C TYR A 18 5.02 -9.23 -4.56
N VAL A 19 6.12 -9.79 -5.06
CA VAL A 19 6.19 -10.45 -6.36
C VAL A 19 5.28 -11.68 -6.41
N GLU A 20 5.30 -12.51 -5.37
CA GLU A 20 4.46 -13.71 -5.27
C GLU A 20 2.97 -13.35 -5.26
N ALA A 21 2.55 -12.42 -4.39
CA ALA A 21 1.17 -11.96 -4.30
C ALA A 21 0.68 -11.34 -5.62
N THR A 22 1.52 -10.52 -6.27
CA THR A 22 1.17 -9.89 -7.54
C THR A 22 1.01 -10.93 -8.66
N LYS A 23 1.92 -11.90 -8.76
CA LYS A 23 1.80 -12.98 -9.77
C LYS A 23 0.54 -13.81 -9.58
N GLN A 24 0.12 -14.04 -8.33
CA GLN A 24 -1.06 -14.83 -8.01
C GLN A 24 -2.36 -14.10 -8.37
N ASN A 25 -2.49 -12.82 -7.98
CA ASN A 25 -3.75 -12.08 -8.09
C ASN A 25 -3.85 -11.19 -9.34
N TYR A 26 -2.70 -10.83 -9.93
CA TYR A 26 -2.57 -9.88 -11.03
C TYR A 26 -1.48 -10.32 -12.02
N PRO A 27 -1.65 -11.46 -12.74
CA PRO A 27 -0.59 -12.08 -13.53
C PRO A 27 -0.02 -11.21 -14.67
N ASP A 28 -0.82 -10.26 -15.16
CA ASP A 28 -0.43 -9.34 -16.24
C ASP A 28 0.12 -7.99 -15.73
N ALA A 29 0.21 -7.80 -14.40
CA ALA A 29 0.73 -6.57 -13.82
C ALA A 29 2.25 -6.48 -13.96
N TYR A 30 2.74 -5.25 -14.18
CA TYR A 30 4.16 -4.98 -14.15
C TYR A 30 4.72 -5.14 -12.72
N LEU A 31 5.84 -5.85 -12.61
CA LEU A 31 6.55 -6.09 -11.35
C LEU A 31 7.74 -5.13 -11.23
N PHE A 32 7.68 -4.23 -10.26
CA PHE A 32 8.81 -3.36 -9.94
C PHE A 32 9.94 -4.18 -9.29
N SER A 33 11.17 -3.95 -9.72
CA SER A 33 12.36 -4.44 -9.01
C SER A 33 12.53 -3.71 -7.66
N LEU A 34 13.26 -4.31 -6.73
CA LEU A 34 13.55 -3.67 -5.45
C LEU A 34 14.36 -2.38 -5.67
N GLU A 35 15.28 -2.39 -6.63
CA GLU A 35 16.10 -1.24 -6.99
C GLU A 35 15.27 -0.07 -7.50
N GLU A 36 14.27 -0.33 -8.36
CA GLU A 36 13.35 0.69 -8.86
C GLU A 36 12.50 1.29 -7.72
N ILE A 37 12.01 0.45 -6.81
CA ILE A 37 11.24 0.92 -5.64
C ILE A 37 12.12 1.83 -4.78
N MET A 38 13.34 1.38 -4.44
CA MET A 38 14.27 2.16 -3.63
C MET A 38 14.68 3.47 -4.29
N ALA A 39 14.90 3.47 -5.61
CA ALA A 39 15.21 4.67 -6.37
C ALA A 39 14.06 5.69 -6.32
N ASN A 40 12.82 5.24 -6.54
CA ASN A 40 11.64 6.09 -6.46
C ASN A 40 11.42 6.66 -5.06
N VAL A 41 11.63 5.85 -4.01
CA VAL A 41 11.56 6.32 -2.62
C VAL A 41 12.63 7.38 -2.36
N ALA A 42 13.87 7.14 -2.80
CA ALA A 42 14.97 8.07 -2.60
C ALA A 42 14.79 9.40 -3.33
N GLU A 43 14.23 9.39 -4.54
CA GLU A 43 13.96 10.61 -5.32
C GLU A 43 12.93 11.54 -4.64
N ASN A 44 11.99 10.96 -3.88
CA ASN A 44 10.90 11.69 -3.23
C ASN A 44 11.13 11.95 -1.74
N ALA A 45 12.21 11.40 -1.18
CA ALA A 45 12.54 11.55 0.24
C ALA A 45 13.30 12.85 0.53
N LYS A 46 13.12 13.38 1.73
CA LYS A 46 13.95 14.48 2.22
C LYS A 46 15.31 13.95 2.67
N PRO A 47 16.36 14.80 2.71
CA PRO A 47 17.70 14.37 3.14
C PRO A 47 17.77 13.77 4.55
N SER A 48 16.79 14.05 5.42
CA SER A 48 16.69 13.54 6.78
C SER A 48 15.97 12.19 6.90
N ASP A 49 15.32 11.74 5.84
CA ASP A 49 14.41 10.60 5.92
C ASP A 49 15.19 9.27 5.85
N ASP A 50 14.73 8.26 6.60
CA ASP A 50 15.28 6.90 6.50
C ASP A 50 14.66 6.20 5.29
N ILE A 51 15.41 6.19 4.18
CA ILE A 51 15.02 5.55 2.92
C ILE A 51 14.60 4.09 3.12
N ASN A 52 15.27 3.35 4.01
CA ASN A 52 14.94 1.95 4.22
C ASN A 52 13.60 1.80 4.95
N ALA A 53 13.36 2.61 5.98
CA ALA A 53 12.08 2.61 6.68
C ALA A 53 10.93 2.98 5.73
N LEU A 54 11.13 4.00 4.90
CA LEU A 54 10.16 4.38 3.86
C LEU A 54 9.94 3.25 2.84
N THR A 55 11.02 2.61 2.38
CA THR A 55 10.93 1.49 1.44
C THR A 55 10.18 0.31 2.05
N THR A 56 10.42 -0.01 3.34
CA THR A 56 9.66 -1.03 4.06
C THR A 56 8.17 -0.71 4.07
N SER A 57 7.78 0.51 4.44
CA SER A 57 6.36 0.91 4.45
C SER A 57 5.73 0.87 3.07
N VAL A 58 6.48 1.24 2.02
CA VAL A 58 6.02 1.13 0.63
C VAL A 58 5.82 -0.33 0.24
N LEU A 59 6.77 -1.22 0.54
CA LEU A 59 6.65 -2.64 0.26
C LEU A 59 5.49 -3.29 1.01
N GLU A 60 5.29 -2.97 2.28
CA GLU A 60 4.15 -3.46 3.08
C GLU A 60 2.81 -3.03 2.45
N ALA A 61 2.71 -1.77 2.00
CA ALA A 61 1.52 -1.28 1.30
C ALA A 61 1.32 -1.97 -0.05
N MET A 62 2.39 -2.22 -0.80
CA MET A 62 2.35 -2.95 -2.07
C MET A 62 1.92 -4.40 -1.86
N ILE A 63 2.45 -5.10 -0.86
CA ILE A 63 2.06 -6.48 -0.49
C ILE A 63 0.58 -6.51 -0.11
N TYR A 64 0.12 -5.59 0.73
CA TYR A 64 -1.29 -5.51 1.11
C TYR A 64 -2.17 -5.36 -0.13
N THR A 65 -1.83 -4.43 -1.02
CA THR A 65 -2.63 -4.16 -2.22
C THR A 65 -2.60 -5.33 -3.20
N SER A 66 -1.45 -6.00 -3.39
CA SER A 66 -1.34 -7.12 -4.30
C SER A 66 -1.92 -8.43 -3.74
N SER A 67 -2.02 -8.55 -2.42
CA SER A 67 -2.57 -9.74 -1.75
C SER A 67 -4.10 -9.77 -1.66
N ASN A 68 -4.77 -8.66 -1.96
CA ASN A 68 -6.23 -8.56 -1.95
C ASN A 68 -6.71 -8.21 -3.35
N THR A 69 -7.78 -8.85 -3.84
CA THR A 69 -8.45 -8.44 -5.07
C THR A 69 -9.15 -7.10 -4.89
N VAL A 70 -9.42 -6.39 -5.99
CA VAL A 70 -10.19 -5.13 -5.95
C VAL A 70 -11.56 -5.33 -5.31
N GLN A 71 -12.20 -6.46 -5.57
CA GLN A 71 -13.51 -6.80 -5.00
C GLN A 71 -13.44 -6.94 -3.47
N GLU A 72 -12.45 -7.68 -2.95
CA GLU A 72 -12.25 -7.83 -1.50
C GLU A 72 -11.94 -6.49 -0.81
N MET A 73 -11.17 -5.63 -1.49
CA MET A 73 -10.90 -4.28 -0.98
C MET A 73 -12.16 -3.40 -0.95
N ILE A 74 -13.05 -3.52 -1.94
CA ILE A 74 -14.35 -2.84 -1.95
C ILE A 74 -15.24 -3.37 -0.83
N GLU A 75 -15.38 -4.68 -0.70
CA GLU A 75 -16.22 -5.31 0.32
C GLU A 75 -15.77 -4.92 1.73
N ARG A 76 -14.46 -4.91 1.99
CA ARG A 76 -13.91 -4.42 3.27
C ARG A 76 -14.21 -2.94 3.49
N ALA A 77 -14.01 -2.10 2.47
CA ALA A 77 -14.30 -0.68 2.58
C ALA A 77 -15.79 -0.38 2.83
N GLU A 78 -16.69 -1.16 2.23
CA GLU A 78 -18.13 -1.05 2.44
C GLU A 78 -18.55 -1.55 3.82
N ALA A 79 -17.98 -2.66 4.30
CA ALA A 79 -18.22 -3.16 5.64
C ALA A 79 -17.77 -2.15 6.71
N ASP A 80 -16.58 -1.56 6.53
CA ASP A 80 -16.02 -0.56 7.45
C ASP A 80 -16.72 0.79 7.37
N PHE A 81 -17.39 1.09 6.24
CA PHE A 81 -18.03 2.39 6.03
C PHE A 81 -19.06 2.70 7.11
N ILE A 82 -19.91 1.75 7.49
CA ILE A 82 -20.99 1.99 8.47
C ILE A 82 -20.40 2.40 9.81
N HIS A 83 -19.39 1.67 10.29
CA HIS A 83 -18.76 1.95 11.57
C HIS A 83 -18.03 3.30 11.54
N ARG A 84 -17.19 3.54 10.52
CA ARG A 84 -16.47 4.81 10.37
C ARG A 84 -17.42 6.00 10.24
N TYR A 85 -18.52 5.83 9.51
CA TYR A 85 -19.52 6.87 9.30
C TYR A 85 -20.22 7.25 10.61
N GLN A 86 -20.46 6.29 11.51
CA GLN A 86 -21.03 6.56 12.84
C GLN A 86 -20.09 7.39 13.74
N GLU A 87 -18.78 7.23 13.59
CA GLU A 87 -17.77 7.96 14.35
C GLU A 87 -17.41 9.34 13.75
N MET A 88 -17.87 9.61 12.52
CA MET A 88 -17.64 10.89 11.85
C MET A 88 -18.44 12.05 12.47
N THR A 89 -17.86 13.24 12.42
CA THR A 89 -18.60 14.48 12.73
C THR A 89 -19.72 14.72 11.71
N PRO A 90 -20.76 15.50 12.07
CA PRO A 90 -21.84 15.83 11.13
C PRO A 90 -21.36 16.46 9.81
N GLN A 91 -20.31 17.28 9.85
CA GLN A 91 -19.69 17.87 8.66
C GLN A 91 -19.04 16.82 7.76
N GLN A 92 -18.30 15.87 8.34
CA GLN A 92 -17.68 14.77 7.57
C GLN A 92 -18.75 13.85 6.95
N GLN A 93 -19.79 13.51 7.72
CA GLN A 93 -20.93 12.74 7.21
C GLN A 93 -21.61 13.42 6.03
N LYS A 94 -21.82 14.74 6.09
CA LYS A 94 -22.39 15.54 5.00
C LYS A 94 -21.54 15.45 3.72
N VAL A 95 -20.22 15.55 3.83
CA VAL A 95 -19.29 15.42 2.70
C VAL A 95 -19.34 14.00 2.13
N CYS A 96 -19.27 12.97 2.97
CA CYS A 96 -19.36 11.58 2.53
C CYS A 96 -20.67 11.30 1.77
N ASN A 97 -21.81 11.80 2.25
CA ASN A 97 -23.09 11.64 1.55
C ASN A 97 -23.13 12.35 0.20
N GLN A 98 -22.48 13.50 0.07
CA GLN A 98 -22.43 14.27 -1.17
C GLN A 98 -21.62 13.54 -2.26
N TYR A 99 -20.49 12.94 -1.88
CA TYR A 99 -19.54 12.32 -2.82
C TYR A 99 -19.61 10.79 -2.88
N ARG A 100 -20.55 10.17 -2.17
CA ARG A 100 -20.77 8.72 -2.26
C ARG A 100 -21.01 8.34 -3.71
N LEU A 101 -20.19 7.42 -4.22
CA LEU A 101 -20.42 6.84 -5.54
C LEU A 101 -21.78 6.16 -5.53
N LYS A 102 -22.72 6.71 -6.31
CA LYS A 102 -24.06 6.13 -6.50
C LYS A 102 -23.92 4.96 -7.46
N PHE A 103 -23.45 3.82 -6.99
CA PHE A 103 -23.62 2.58 -7.75
C PHE A 103 -25.12 2.24 -7.70
N ARG A 104 -25.76 2.24 -8.88
CA ARG A 104 -27.16 1.85 -9.07
C ARG A 104 -27.23 0.38 -9.41
#